data_AF-A0A1M4EA59-F1
#
_entry.id   AF-A0A1M4EA59-F1
#
_cell.length_a   1.000
_cell.length_b   1.000
_cell.length_c   1.000
_cell.angle_alpha   90.00
_cell.angle_beta   90.00
_cell.angle_gamma   90.00
#
_symmetry.space_group_name_H-M   'P 1'
#
loop_
_entity.id
_entity.type
_entity.pdbx_description
1 polymer ?
#
loop_
_entity_poly.entity_id
_entity_poly.type
_entity_poly.pdbx_seq_one_letter_code
_entity_poly.pdbx_strand_id
1 'polypeptide(L)'
;MPHTGPAPVRAETLTLSIAPYGDLRLQAHPNPAAGTLRCLARSTFVTGVFLLEPAFDGDNPDPATTRLHIHYGDELPAGAHTGTYRPHRPLIDGTIRLADSTTIDTRTARDARIRIYHRDATSSHRRARVPAPIARRIATVIAALATYWSQRPDADQLRHAAARTLLQRIGLDRKHATIAELEALIADRQRELAEQRAQLARMTALLADDSPPAPSQAA
;
A
#
# COMPACT_ATOMS: atom_id res chain seq x y z
N MET A 1 27.31 -18.22 19.18
CA MET A 1 27.14 -16.95 18.43
C MET A 1 25.87 -16.28 18.94
N PRO A 2 25.96 -15.29 19.83
CA PRO A 2 24.77 -14.57 20.29
C PRO A 2 24.26 -13.69 19.15
N HIS A 3 23.03 -13.95 18.69
CA HIS A 3 22.33 -13.06 17.77
C HIS A 3 21.96 -11.77 18.51
N THR A 4 22.71 -10.71 18.26
CA THR A 4 22.32 -9.35 18.61
C THR A 4 21.13 -8.97 17.73
N GLY A 5 19.91 -9.27 18.21
CA GLY A 5 18.70 -8.72 17.61
C GLY A 5 18.78 -7.19 17.63
N PRO A 6 18.21 -6.51 16.62
CA PRO A 6 18.20 -5.05 16.61
C PRO A 6 17.56 -4.54 17.91
N ALA A 7 18.24 -3.64 18.59
CA ALA A 7 17.73 -3.02 19.81
C ALA A 7 16.33 -2.45 19.55
N PRO A 8 15.36 -2.63 20.47
CA PRO A 8 14.02 -2.10 20.28
C PRO A 8 14.10 -0.59 20.13
N VAL A 9 13.70 -0.07 18.97
CA VAL A 9 13.65 1.36 18.74
C VAL A 9 12.60 1.93 19.70
N ARG A 10 13.04 2.75 20.65
CA ARG A 10 12.19 3.26 21.73
C ARG A 10 11.12 4.17 21.15
N ALA A 11 9.90 4.01 21.68
CA ALA A 11 8.83 4.95 21.44
C ALA A 11 9.24 6.34 21.95
N GLU A 12 9.11 7.36 21.11
CA GLU A 12 9.42 8.73 21.45
C GLU A 12 8.12 9.45 21.81
N THR A 13 8.09 10.15 22.94
CA THR A 13 6.94 10.96 23.34
C THR A 13 7.34 12.41 23.31
N LEU A 14 6.61 13.22 22.54
CA LEU A 14 6.87 14.65 22.37
C LEU A 14 5.57 15.45 22.23
N THR A 15 5.70 16.76 22.28
CA THR A 15 4.59 17.70 22.07
C THR A 15 4.91 18.59 20.87
N LEU A 16 4.01 18.62 19.89
CA LEU A 16 4.08 19.48 18.71
C LEU A 16 3.11 20.64 18.86
N SER A 17 3.55 21.86 18.55
CA SER A 17 2.64 23.00 18.49
C SER A 17 1.78 22.93 17.22
N ILE A 18 0.48 23.08 17.38
CA ILE A 18 -0.51 23.12 16.30
C ILE A 18 -1.28 24.44 16.33
N ALA A 19 -0.56 25.55 16.48
CA ALA A 19 -1.13 26.89 16.55
C ALA A 19 -2.05 27.21 15.35
N PRO A 20 -3.20 27.86 15.58
CA PRO A 20 -3.70 28.42 16.84
C PRO A 20 -4.46 27.42 17.74
N TYR A 21 -4.44 26.12 17.43
CA TYR A 21 -5.32 25.12 18.05
C TYR A 21 -4.73 24.40 19.27
N GLY A 22 -3.63 24.92 19.82
CA GLY A 22 -2.97 24.40 21.01
C GLY A 22 -1.83 23.42 20.68
N ASP A 23 -1.76 22.34 21.45
CA ASP A 23 -0.66 21.37 21.40
C ASP A 23 -1.15 19.96 21.04
N LEU A 24 -0.31 19.24 20.32
CA LEU A 24 -0.50 17.86 19.92
C LEU A 24 0.51 16.98 20.66
N ARG A 25 0.03 16.14 21.58
CA ARG A 25 0.86 15.10 22.19
C ARG A 25 1.02 13.96 21.20
N LEU A 26 2.24 13.55 20.94
CA LEU A 26 2.59 12.55 19.96
C LEU A 26 3.42 11.45 20.61
N GLN A 27 2.99 10.20 20.42
CA GLN A 27 3.81 9.03 20.69
C GLN A 27 4.19 8.38 19.36
N ALA A 28 5.47 8.49 19.02
CA ALA A 28 6.04 8.10 17.74
C ALA A 28 6.78 6.76 17.86
N HIS A 29 6.42 5.82 16.98
CA HIS A 29 6.97 4.47 16.92
C HIS A 29 7.54 4.23 15.51
N PRO A 30 8.85 4.45 15.30
CA PRO A 30 9.48 4.18 14.01
C PRO A 30 9.54 2.67 13.73
N ASN A 31 9.26 2.29 12.49
CA ASN A 31 9.47 0.95 11.96
C ASN A 31 10.60 0.99 10.92
N PRO A 32 11.86 0.76 11.33
CA PRO A 32 13.00 0.83 10.42
C PRO A 32 13.03 -0.31 9.40
N ALA A 33 12.22 -1.36 9.56
CA ALA A 33 12.12 -2.44 8.59
C ALA A 33 11.26 -2.02 7.39
N ALA A 34 10.09 -1.42 7.65
CA ALA A 34 9.18 -0.95 6.59
C ALA A 34 9.47 0.49 6.12
N GLY A 35 10.24 1.26 6.88
CA GLY A 35 10.48 2.69 6.62
C GLY A 35 9.26 3.57 6.94
N THR A 36 8.42 3.14 7.88
CA THR A 36 7.21 3.85 8.30
C THR A 36 7.36 4.41 9.71
N LEU A 37 6.58 5.43 10.04
CA LEU A 37 6.51 6.00 11.38
C LEU A 37 5.05 6.03 11.84
N ARG A 38 4.77 5.26 12.89
CA ARG A 38 3.44 5.21 13.50
C ARG A 38 3.34 6.27 14.59
N CYS A 39 2.40 7.18 14.45
CA CYS A 39 2.19 8.33 15.31
C CYS A 39 0.84 8.24 16.01
N LEU A 40 0.83 7.93 17.30
CA LEU A 40 -0.37 8.06 18.13
C LEU A 40 -0.49 9.52 18.59
N ALA A 41 -1.50 10.21 18.08
CA ALA A 41 -1.71 11.62 18.29
C ALA A 41 -2.88 11.88 19.22
N ARG A 42 -2.72 12.83 20.16
CA ARG A 42 -3.75 13.25 21.10
C ARG A 42 -3.67 14.76 21.35
N SER A 43 -4.78 15.45 21.10
CA SER A 43 -5.04 16.83 21.52
C SER A 43 -6.46 16.94 22.09
N THR A 44 -6.90 18.16 22.39
CA THR A 44 -8.27 18.46 22.79
C THR A 44 -9.31 18.10 21.73
N PHE A 45 -8.93 18.13 20.45
CA PHE A 45 -9.87 17.95 19.34
C PHE A 45 -9.50 16.81 18.37
N VAL A 46 -8.28 16.24 18.44
CA VAL A 46 -7.90 15.08 17.61
C VAL A 46 -7.40 13.96 18.50
N THR A 47 -7.85 12.73 18.23
CA THR A 47 -7.29 11.52 18.84
C THR A 47 -7.26 10.39 17.84
N GLY A 48 -6.12 9.72 17.69
CA GLY A 48 -6.01 8.52 16.87
C GLY A 48 -4.61 8.33 16.30
N VAL A 49 -4.50 7.46 15.30
CA VAL A 49 -3.21 7.07 14.72
C VAL A 49 -3.05 7.69 13.34
N PHE A 50 -1.86 8.23 13.10
CA PHE A 50 -1.37 8.62 11.79
C PHE A 50 -0.18 7.73 11.45
N LEU A 51 -0.19 7.10 10.27
CA LEU A 51 0.98 6.37 9.78
C LEU A 51 1.64 7.19 8.69
N LEU A 52 2.91 7.52 8.89
CA LEU A 52 3.70 8.35 7.99
C LEU A 52 4.63 7.44 7.20
N GLU A 53 4.60 7.55 5.87
CA GLU A 53 5.49 6.83 4.97
C GLU A 53 6.00 7.76 3.86
N PRO A 54 7.24 7.59 3.38
CA PRO A 54 7.72 8.28 2.20
C PRO A 54 6.84 7.97 0.98
N ALA A 55 6.48 8.99 0.23
CA ALA A 55 5.80 8.82 -1.04
C ALA A 55 6.82 8.83 -2.18
N PHE A 56 6.80 7.80 -3.01
CA PHE A 56 7.66 7.68 -4.18
C PHE A 56 6.85 7.83 -5.47
N ASP A 57 7.48 8.40 -6.48
CA ASP A 57 6.87 8.52 -7.81
C ASP A 57 7.19 7.29 -8.65
N GLY A 58 6.16 6.50 -8.94
CA GLY A 58 6.26 5.32 -9.80
C GLY A 58 7.17 4.21 -9.26
N ASP A 59 7.74 3.45 -10.18
CA ASP A 59 8.48 2.21 -9.90
C ASP A 59 9.95 2.44 -9.50
N ASN A 60 10.45 3.67 -9.56
CA ASN A 60 11.83 4.01 -9.24
C ASN A 60 11.89 4.93 -8.02
N PRO A 61 11.91 4.37 -6.80
CA PRO A 61 11.89 5.18 -5.59
C PRO A 61 13.18 5.99 -5.43
N ASP A 62 13.05 7.32 -5.49
CA ASP A 62 14.10 8.24 -5.10
C ASP A 62 14.13 8.37 -3.55
N PRO A 63 15.17 7.87 -2.86
CA PRO A 63 15.31 8.01 -1.41
C PRO A 63 15.48 9.47 -0.96
N ALA A 64 15.74 10.42 -1.86
CA ALA A 64 15.74 11.85 -1.59
C ALA A 64 14.34 12.50 -1.66
N THR A 65 13.27 11.71 -1.82
CA THR A 65 11.89 12.23 -1.82
C THR A 65 11.59 13.09 -0.60
N THR A 66 10.97 14.24 -0.83
CA THR A 66 10.41 15.08 0.23
C THR A 66 8.90 14.92 0.38
N ARG A 67 8.30 14.06 -0.44
CA ARG A 67 6.88 13.77 -0.38
C ARG A 67 6.63 12.75 0.72
N LEU A 68 5.64 13.05 1.54
CA LEU A 68 5.20 12.24 2.66
C LEU A 68 3.75 11.84 2.43
N HIS A 69 3.47 10.55 2.52
CA HIS A 69 2.13 10.01 2.54
C HIS A 69 1.72 9.73 3.99
N ILE A 70 0.59 10.26 4.39
CA ILE A 70 0.06 10.18 5.75
C ILE A 70 -1.26 9.44 5.70
N HIS A 71 -1.27 8.21 6.22
CA HIS A 71 -2.48 7.41 6.34
C HIS A 71 -3.22 7.73 7.63
N TYR A 72 -4.54 7.71 7.54
CA TYR A 72 -5.42 7.85 8.69
C TYR A 72 -5.73 6.47 9.28
N GLY A 73 -5.06 6.15 10.39
CA GLY A 73 -5.09 4.85 11.07
C GLY A 73 -3.89 3.97 10.75
N ASP A 74 -3.82 2.82 11.41
CA ASP A 74 -2.81 1.78 11.17
C ASP A 74 -2.86 1.19 9.76
N GLU A 75 -1.81 0.45 9.36
CA GLU A 75 -1.70 -0.20 8.05
C GLU A 75 -3.00 -0.93 7.65
N LEU A 76 -3.36 -0.84 6.36
CA LEU A 76 -4.42 -1.68 5.81
C LEU A 76 -4.00 -3.15 5.97
N PRO A 77 -4.86 -4.04 6.49
CA PRO A 77 -4.66 -5.47 6.31
C PRO A 77 -4.51 -5.80 4.81
N ALA A 78 -3.69 -6.80 4.49
CA ALA A 78 -3.57 -7.29 3.12
C ALA A 78 -4.96 -7.65 2.54
N GLY A 79 -5.25 -7.18 1.33
CA GLY A 79 -6.55 -7.37 0.67
C GLY A 79 -7.65 -6.40 1.09
N ALA A 80 -7.44 -5.53 2.08
CA ALA A 80 -8.44 -4.54 2.47
C ALA A 80 -8.49 -3.37 1.47
N HIS A 81 -9.69 -3.00 1.04
CA HIS A 81 -9.89 -1.89 0.12
C HIS A 81 -9.80 -0.52 0.83
N THR A 82 -9.53 0.53 0.04
CA THR A 82 -9.63 1.90 0.54
C THR A 82 -11.08 2.15 1.00
N GLY A 83 -11.25 2.60 2.25
CA GLY A 83 -12.57 2.74 2.88
C GLY A 83 -12.90 1.72 3.99
N THR A 84 -12.18 0.60 4.12
CA THR A 84 -12.41 -0.38 5.21
C THR A 84 -12.34 0.29 6.59
N TYR A 85 -13.30 -0.01 7.47
CA TYR A 85 -13.34 0.60 8.81
C TYR A 85 -12.06 0.29 9.58
N ARG A 86 -11.47 1.32 10.19
CA ARG A 86 -10.34 1.14 11.10
C ARG A 86 -10.68 1.79 12.45
N PRO A 87 -10.60 1.05 13.56
CA PRO A 87 -10.89 1.59 14.89
C PRO A 87 -9.89 2.69 15.27
N HIS A 88 -8.65 2.61 14.79
CA HIS A 88 -7.55 3.52 15.12
C HIS A 88 -7.50 4.82 14.29
N ARG A 89 -8.45 5.04 13.37
CA ARG A 89 -8.51 6.28 12.59
C ARG A 89 -8.61 7.51 13.49
N PRO A 90 -7.98 8.63 13.11
CA PRO A 90 -8.16 9.91 13.79
C PRO A 90 -9.63 10.28 13.89
N LEU A 91 -10.07 10.53 15.11
CA LEU A 91 -11.37 11.06 15.48
C LEU A 91 -11.19 12.54 15.82
N ILE A 92 -12.00 13.38 15.17
CA ILE A 92 -11.98 14.83 15.32
C ILE A 92 -13.24 15.28 16.06
N ASP A 93 -13.06 16.10 17.09
CA ASP A 93 -14.12 16.61 17.96
C ASP A 93 -15.05 15.47 18.47
N GLY A 94 -14.50 14.27 18.70
CA GLY A 94 -15.23 13.09 19.16
C GLY A 94 -16.21 12.47 18.16
N THR A 95 -16.38 13.04 16.97
CA THR A 95 -17.50 12.71 16.06
C THR A 95 -17.04 12.36 14.64
N ILE A 96 -16.08 13.11 14.09
CA ILE A 96 -15.68 12.97 12.70
C ILE A 96 -14.48 12.04 12.57
N ARG A 97 -14.68 10.88 11.92
CA ARG A 97 -13.60 9.93 11.67
C ARG A 97 -12.99 10.14 10.29
N LEU A 98 -11.71 10.45 10.26
CA LEU A 98 -10.99 10.66 9.00
C LEU A 98 -10.93 9.38 8.16
N ALA A 99 -10.89 9.56 6.84
CA ALA A 99 -10.84 8.47 5.89
C ALA A 99 -9.71 8.66 4.88
N ASP A 100 -9.11 7.54 4.49
CA ASP A 100 -8.05 7.42 3.50
C ASP A 100 -6.69 7.92 4.00
N SER A 101 -6.07 8.81 3.23
CA SER A 101 -4.72 9.28 3.43
C SER A 101 -4.56 10.66 2.77
N THR A 102 -3.39 11.26 2.96
CA THR A 102 -3.01 12.51 2.32
C THR A 102 -1.55 12.49 1.97
N THR A 103 -1.22 12.93 0.76
CA THR A 103 0.17 13.13 0.33
C THR A 103 0.50 14.61 0.35
N ILE A 104 1.64 14.95 0.93
CA ILE A 104 2.12 16.33 1.09
C ILE A 104 3.61 16.41 0.83
N ASP A 105 4.09 17.52 0.30
CA ASP A 105 5.53 17.81 0.31
C ASP A 105 5.89 18.43 1.67
N THR A 106 6.83 17.79 2.36
CA THR A 106 7.32 18.23 3.68
C THR A 106 7.91 19.65 3.65
N ARG A 107 8.44 20.10 2.50
CA ARG A 107 9.00 21.46 2.34
C ARG A 107 7.94 22.55 2.32
N THR A 108 6.75 22.26 1.80
CA THR A 108 5.65 23.22 1.62
C THR A 108 4.45 22.90 2.51
N ALA A 109 4.65 22.07 3.53
CA ALA A 109 3.57 21.47 4.29
C ALA A 109 2.62 22.48 4.96
N ARG A 110 3.12 23.66 5.33
CA ARG A 110 2.33 24.74 5.97
C ARG A 110 1.35 25.42 5.01
N ASP A 111 1.67 25.44 3.72
CA ASP A 111 0.89 26.15 2.69
C ASP A 111 0.05 25.18 1.82
N ALA A 112 0.15 23.88 2.11
CA ALA A 112 -0.52 22.85 1.33
C ALA A 112 -2.05 22.98 1.40
N ARG A 113 -2.69 23.06 0.23
CA ARG A 113 -4.16 23.02 0.11
C ARG A 113 -4.64 21.57 0.09
N ILE A 114 -4.87 21.03 1.28
CA ILE A 114 -5.24 19.62 1.46
C ILE A 114 -6.76 19.45 1.36
N ARG A 115 -7.20 18.48 0.56
CA ARG A 115 -8.60 18.01 0.56
C ARG A 115 -8.72 16.85 1.53
N ILE A 116 -9.53 17.03 2.57
CA ILE A 116 -9.67 16.06 3.66
C ILE A 116 -11.09 15.50 3.64
N TYR A 117 -11.16 14.18 3.75
CA TYR A 117 -12.41 13.42 3.70
C TYR A 117 -12.63 12.69 5.02
N HIS A 118 -13.90 12.55 5.39
CA HIS A 118 -14.32 11.71 6.50
C HIS A 118 -15.24 10.61 6.01
N ARG A 119 -15.37 9.56 6.83
CA ARG A 119 -16.44 8.58 6.63
C ARG A 119 -17.66 9.05 7.40
N ASP A 120 -18.77 9.20 6.69
CA ASP A 120 -20.06 9.45 7.33
C ASP A 120 -20.46 8.22 8.15
N ALA A 121 -20.89 8.41 9.40
CA ALA A 121 -21.37 7.32 10.24
C ALA A 121 -22.66 6.71 9.68
N THR A 122 -23.45 7.50 8.94
CA THR A 122 -24.75 7.10 8.38
C THR A 122 -24.63 6.43 7.01
N SER A 123 -23.53 6.67 6.30
CA SER A 123 -23.29 6.07 5.00
C SER A 123 -21.96 5.33 5.03
N SER A 124 -22.03 4.01 5.14
CA SER A 124 -20.84 3.16 5.22
C SER A 124 -19.95 3.27 3.97
N HIS A 125 -20.40 3.87 2.86
CA HIS A 125 -19.69 3.86 1.58
C HIS A 125 -19.39 5.26 0.98
N ARG A 126 -20.01 6.35 1.48
CA ARG A 126 -19.77 7.68 0.91
C ARG A 126 -18.69 8.43 1.68
N ARG A 127 -17.63 8.80 0.97
CA ARG A 127 -16.64 9.78 1.44
C ARG A 127 -17.28 11.16 1.34
N ALA A 128 -17.36 11.85 2.46
CA ALA A 128 -17.85 13.22 2.50
C ALA A 128 -16.69 14.15 2.84
N ARG A 129 -16.72 15.36 2.26
CA ARG A 129 -15.68 16.36 2.51
C ARG A 129 -15.84 16.89 3.93
N VAL A 130 -14.74 16.95 4.67
CA VAL A 130 -14.73 17.53 6.01
C VAL A 130 -15.10 19.02 5.92
N PRO A 131 -15.96 19.54 6.82
CA PRO A 131 -16.27 20.96 6.89
C PRO A 131 -15.00 21.83 6.95
N ALA A 132 -15.01 22.97 6.24
CA ALA A 132 -13.81 23.79 6.05
C ALA A 132 -13.09 24.20 7.36
N PRO A 133 -13.78 24.57 8.46
CA PRO A 133 -13.10 24.89 9.73
C PRO A 133 -12.32 23.70 10.30
N ILE A 134 -12.90 22.50 10.21
CA ILE A 134 -12.29 21.27 10.71
C ILE A 134 -11.14 20.84 9.79
N ALA A 135 -11.31 21.00 8.47
CA ALA A 135 -10.24 20.75 7.51
C ALA A 135 -9.01 21.63 7.77
N ARG A 136 -9.18 22.90 8.15
CA ARG A 136 -8.07 23.79 8.54
C ARG A 136 -7.33 23.28 9.78
N ARG A 137 -8.06 22.85 10.82
CA ARG A 137 -7.46 22.26 12.03
C ARG A 137 -6.62 21.03 11.71
N ILE A 138 -7.16 20.14 10.89
CA ILE A 138 -6.45 18.91 10.50
C ILE A 138 -5.26 19.24 9.60
N ALA A 139 -5.36 20.22 8.71
CA ALA A 139 -4.23 20.67 7.89
C ALA A 139 -3.07 21.15 8.76
N THR A 140 -3.34 21.86 9.87
CA THR A 140 -2.30 22.24 10.85
C THR A 140 -1.67 21.02 11.54
N VAL A 141 -2.47 20.00 11.89
CA VAL A 141 -1.95 18.73 12.43
C VAL A 141 -1.04 18.03 11.42
N ILE A 142 -1.47 17.94 10.15
CA ILE A 142 -0.68 17.35 9.07
C ILE A 142 0.62 18.11 8.85
N ALA A 143 0.58 19.44 8.83
CA ALA A 143 1.76 20.29 8.67
C ALA A 143 2.75 20.10 9.83
N ALA A 144 2.25 19.99 11.06
CA ALA A 144 3.08 19.71 12.24
C ALA A 144 3.74 18.33 12.16
N LEU A 145 3.00 17.29 11.74
CA LEU A 145 3.53 15.94 11.54
C LEU A 145 4.58 15.89 10.41
N ALA A 146 4.36 16.60 9.31
CA ALA A 146 5.31 16.70 8.20
C ALA A 146 6.59 17.45 8.59
N THR A 147 6.45 18.53 9.37
CA THR A 147 7.59 19.28 9.94
C THR A 147 8.37 18.40 10.92
N TYR A 148 7.67 17.65 11.77
CA TYR A 148 8.31 16.71 12.67
C TYR A 148 9.09 15.64 11.90
N TRP A 149 8.48 15.01 10.89
CA TRP A 149 9.15 14.02 10.05
C TRP A 149 10.45 14.55 9.43
N SER A 150 10.45 15.77 8.89
CA SER A 150 11.64 16.33 8.23
C SER A 150 12.77 16.69 9.20
N GLN A 151 12.45 16.89 10.49
CA GLN A 151 13.42 17.23 11.53
C GLN A 151 13.99 16.00 12.25
N ARG A 152 13.47 14.80 11.98
CA ARG A 152 13.93 13.59 12.64
C ARG A 152 15.35 13.19 12.20
N PRO A 153 16.21 12.75 13.14
CA PRO A 153 17.57 12.30 12.82
C PRO A 153 17.61 11.00 12.01
N ASP A 154 16.58 10.16 12.09
CA ASP A 154 16.47 8.88 11.40
C ASP A 154 15.63 8.94 10.11
N ALA A 155 15.22 10.13 9.67
CA ALA A 155 14.35 10.30 8.50
C ALA A 155 14.96 9.72 7.21
N ASP A 156 16.27 9.91 7.00
CA ASP A 156 16.99 9.33 5.86
C ASP A 156 16.98 7.80 5.90
N GLN A 157 17.18 7.21 7.08
CA GLN A 157 17.15 5.76 7.27
C GLN A 157 15.76 5.19 6.95
N LEU A 158 14.70 5.85 7.41
CA LEU A 158 13.32 5.46 7.11
C LEU A 158 13.02 5.59 5.59
N ARG A 159 13.49 6.64 4.93
CA ARG A 159 13.37 6.80 3.46
C ARG A 159 14.04 5.66 2.70
N HIS A 160 15.27 5.29 3.07
CA HIS A 160 15.98 4.18 2.45
C HIS A 160 15.32 2.82 2.73
N ALA A 161 14.81 2.60 3.94
CA ALA A 161 14.07 1.39 4.28
C ALA A 161 12.77 1.25 3.48
N ALA A 162 12.01 2.35 3.33
CA ALA A 162 10.79 2.36 2.54
C ALA A 162 11.09 2.13 1.05
N ALA A 163 12.12 2.77 0.49
CA ALA A 163 12.54 2.57 -0.89
C ALA A 163 12.93 1.10 -1.17
N ARG A 164 13.70 0.48 -0.27
CA ARG A 164 14.04 -0.96 -0.37
C ARG A 164 12.81 -1.85 -0.31
N THR A 165 11.89 -1.57 0.61
CA THR A 165 10.64 -2.34 0.76
C THR A 165 9.78 -2.24 -0.49
N LEU A 166 9.67 -1.04 -1.08
CA LEU A 166 8.95 -0.83 -2.33
C LEU A 166 9.61 -1.57 -3.50
N LEU A 167 10.93 -1.51 -3.64
CA LEU A 167 11.66 -2.25 -4.68
C LEU A 167 11.48 -3.76 -4.55
N GLN A 168 11.52 -4.30 -3.32
CA GLN A 168 11.26 -5.72 -3.07
C GLN A 168 9.85 -6.10 -3.52
N ARG A 169 8.84 -5.29 -3.19
CA ARG A 169 7.46 -5.51 -3.60
C ARG A 169 7.29 -5.47 -5.11
N ILE A 170 7.82 -4.45 -5.79
CA ILE A 170 7.80 -4.34 -7.26
C ILE A 170 8.48 -5.55 -7.90
N GLY A 171 9.63 -5.97 -7.36
CA GLY A 171 10.35 -7.16 -7.84
C GLY A 171 9.54 -8.45 -7.69
N LEU A 172 8.77 -8.60 -6.61
CA LEU A 172 7.86 -9.73 -6.41
C LEU A 172 6.67 -9.68 -7.38
N ASP A 173 6.05 -8.51 -7.54
CA ASP A 173 4.90 -8.34 -8.44
C ASP A 173 5.29 -8.62 -9.90
N ARG A 174 6.47 -8.16 -10.34
CA ARG A 174 7.02 -8.49 -11.67
C ARG A 174 7.24 -9.99 -11.84
N LYS A 175 7.78 -10.67 -10.82
CA LYS A 175 7.95 -12.14 -10.87
C LYS A 175 6.61 -12.87 -10.98
N HIS A 176 5.59 -12.46 -10.22
CA HIS A 176 4.26 -13.05 -10.32
C HIS A 176 3.64 -12.82 -11.70
N ALA A 177 3.79 -11.64 -12.29
CA ALA A 177 3.33 -11.36 -13.65
C ALA A 177 4.01 -12.28 -14.69
N THR A 178 5.34 -12.44 -14.61
CA THR A 178 6.07 -13.37 -15.49
C THR A 178 5.62 -14.82 -15.31
N ILE A 179 5.35 -15.25 -14.08
CA ILE A 179 4.80 -16.61 -13.83
C ILE A 179 3.44 -16.77 -14.51
N ALA A 180 2.52 -15.81 -14.35
CA ALA A 180 1.22 -15.85 -14.97
C ALA A 180 1.29 -15.86 -16.52
N GLU A 181 2.21 -15.11 -17.12
CA GLU A 181 2.48 -15.15 -18.56
C GLU A 181 2.99 -16.52 -19.02
N LEU A 182 3.92 -17.12 -18.27
CA LEU A 182 4.44 -18.46 -18.57
C LEU A 182 3.35 -19.53 -18.44
N GLU A 183 2.49 -19.44 -17.42
CA GLU A 183 1.34 -20.33 -17.24
C GLU A 183 0.35 -20.22 -18.39
N ALA A 184 0.05 -19.01 -18.85
CA ALA A 184 -0.80 -18.79 -20.02
C ALA A 184 -0.20 -19.40 -21.30
N LEU A 185 1.11 -19.22 -21.50
CA LEU A 185 1.83 -19.80 -22.65
C LEU A 185 1.80 -21.34 -22.61
N ILE A 186 2.01 -21.94 -21.44
CA ILE A 186 1.92 -23.40 -21.26
C ILE A 186 0.51 -23.89 -21.61
N ALA A 187 -0.54 -23.21 -21.14
CA ALA A 187 -1.92 -23.57 -21.43
C ALA A 187 -2.25 -23.48 -22.93
N ASP A 188 -1.75 -22.46 -23.63
CA ASP A 188 -1.90 -22.34 -25.09
C ASP A 188 -1.18 -23.48 -25.83
N ARG A 189 0.05 -23.81 -25.44
CA ARG A 189 0.80 -24.93 -26.06
C ARG A 189 0.17 -26.30 -25.79
N GLN A 190 -0.42 -26.49 -24.62
CA GLN A 190 -1.17 -27.72 -24.32
C GLN A 190 -2.43 -27.85 -25.20
N ARG A 191 -3.13 -26.75 -25.48
CA ARG A 191 -4.25 -26.73 -26.43
C ARG A 191 -3.80 -27.07 -27.84
N GLU A 192 -2.74 -26.43 -28.33
CA GLU A 192 -2.17 -26.71 -29.65
C GLU A 192 -1.73 -28.18 -29.80
N LEU A 193 -1.07 -28.75 -28.78
CA LEU A 193 -0.69 -30.17 -28.76
C LEU A 193 -1.91 -31.10 -28.77
N ALA A 194 -3.00 -30.74 -28.08
CA ALA A 194 -4.23 -31.51 -28.10
C ALA A 194 -4.89 -31.50 -29.49
N GLU A 195 -4.90 -30.34 -30.16
CA GLU A 195 -5.40 -30.20 -31.53
C GLU A 195 -4.56 -31.01 -32.53
N GLN A 196 -3.23 -30.94 -32.44
CA GLN A 196 -2.32 -31.72 -33.28
C GLN A 196 -2.49 -33.22 -33.07
N ARG A 197 -2.63 -33.68 -31.82
CA ARG A 197 -2.91 -35.09 -31.50
C ARG A 197 -4.26 -35.54 -32.08
N ALA A 198 -5.29 -34.71 -31.98
CA ALA A 198 -6.58 -35.01 -32.60
C ALA A 198 -6.50 -35.08 -34.13
N GLN A 199 -5.71 -34.20 -34.76
CA GLN A 199 -5.48 -34.24 -36.20
C GLN A 199 -4.70 -35.49 -36.63
N LEU A 200 -3.66 -35.87 -35.91
CA LEU A 200 -2.91 -37.10 -36.16
C LEU A 200 -3.79 -38.35 -35.99
N ALA A 201 -4.64 -38.39 -34.97
CA ALA A 201 -5.61 -39.47 -34.78
C ALA A 201 -6.59 -39.57 -35.97
N ARG A 202 -7.07 -38.44 -36.49
CA ARG A 202 -7.92 -38.42 -37.70
C ARG A 202 -7.18 -38.93 -38.94
N MET A 203 -5.94 -38.48 -39.16
CA MET A 203 -5.13 -38.93 -40.30
C MET A 203 -4.78 -40.41 -40.25
N THR A 204 -4.42 -40.92 -39.07
CA THR A 204 -4.13 -42.34 -38.87
C THR A 204 -5.36 -43.21 -39.06
N ALA A 205 -6.55 -42.75 -38.65
CA ALA A 205 -7.81 -43.45 -38.94
C ALA A 205 -8.10 -43.51 -40.46
N LEU A 206 -7.94 -42.40 -41.19
CA LEU A 206 -8.11 -42.36 -42.65
C LEU A 206 -7.16 -43.32 -43.39
N LEU A 207 -5.89 -43.38 -42.97
CA LEU A 207 -4.90 -44.29 -43.56
C LEU A 207 -5.18 -45.78 -43.26
N ALA A 208 -5.87 -46.07 -42.15
CA ALA A 208 -6.25 -47.44 -41.80
C ALA A 208 -7.46 -47.93 -42.62
N ASP A 209 -8.40 -47.04 -42.97
CA ASP A 209 -9.58 -47.37 -43.78
C ASP A 209 -9.24 -47.63 -45.26
N ASP A 210 -8.16 -47.04 -45.78
CA ASP A 210 -7.70 -47.23 -47.17
C ASP A 210 -6.81 -48.48 -47.40
N SER A 211 -6.58 -49.31 -46.37
CA SER A 211 -5.83 -50.57 -46.52
C SER A 211 -6.74 -51.66 -47.14
N PRO A 212 -6.49 -52.13 -48.38
CA PRO A 212 -7.35 -53.12 -49.01
C PRO A 212 -7.29 -54.45 -48.24
N PRO A 213 -8.41 -55.19 -48.13
CA PRO A 213 -8.41 -56.49 -47.48
C PRO A 213 -7.42 -57.42 -48.19
N ALA A 214 -6.50 -58.00 -47.42
CA ALA A 214 -5.58 -59.02 -47.92
C ALA A 214 -6.39 -60.13 -48.61
N PRO A 215 -6.01 -60.56 -49.83
CA PRO A 215 -6.77 -61.58 -50.55
C PRO A 215 -6.78 -62.87 -49.74
N SER A 216 -7.96 -63.25 -49.25
CA SER A 216 -8.15 -64.52 -48.54
C SER A 216 -7.87 -65.66 -49.51
N GLN A 217 -6.81 -66.42 -49.26
CA GLN A 217 -6.60 -67.71 -49.92
C GLN A 217 -7.75 -68.64 -49.50
N ALA A 218 -8.62 -68.94 -50.48
CA ALA A 218 -9.66 -69.95 -50.38
C ALA A 218 -9.00 -71.33 -50.33
N ALA A 219 -9.43 -72.15 -49.38
CA ALA A 219 -9.21 -73.59 -49.32
C ALA A 219 -10.54 -74.28 -49.02
#